data_AF-A0A939BDL4-F1
#
_entry.id   AF-A0A939BDL4-F1
#
_cell.length_a   1.000
_cell.length_b   1.000
_cell.length_c   1.000
_cell.angle_alpha   90.00
_cell.angle_beta   90.00
_cell.angle_gamma   90.00
#
_symmetry.space_group_name_H-M   'P 1'
#
loop_
_entity.id
_entity.type
_entity.pdbx_description
1 polymer ?
#
loop_
_entity_poly.entity_id
_entity_poly.type
_entity_poly.pdbx_seq_one_letter_code
_entity_poly.pdbx_strand_id
1 'polypeptide(L)'
;MKATKKSLWLSAVSLMLCALMLLGTTFAWFTDSVTNTGNVIQAGNLDAELRYRDVKESDPKAEYTTVTDETPALFGNQKWEPGYSYGYDFCVMNKGTLAFDWELTVVNLKMDEKTAKIADVLEVYTSGYTNDGPEKLEYVDTLENLVNNNGGVIRKGQVWKPGNGNYFSVVIKMKEDADNDYQGANVTFDVVLRAKQAAVEEDGFGSSDYDADAEYDPISVSTKEQLTEALAAGKPVALENDIVLDAPIEVTGDVTIVGNGNTLDIPSNASRVINVAETTEPITITLKDLDMPGPTTGTYTRGISVWEAAEEVTIVMDGCSLGANYYAINSAFGNDKITAVIRNSTITGWAVLNTHSPYANLTFENCTLIGNNDKPYNADGWNGFATFVFDNASDNPDPDGAHDCTLTFKDCRIEANSLTGNAQYFFSIRAINTTINAENCTFVKNGEVLTSLDDITSNISVRDYALESFVFNVK
;
A
#
# COMPACT_ATOMS: atom_id res chain seq x y z
N MET A 1 -54.03 86.52 -6.37
CA MET A 1 -53.52 85.76 -5.20
C MET A 1 -54.32 84.52 -4.80
N LYS A 2 -55.62 84.34 -5.15
CA LYS A 2 -56.37 83.12 -4.77
C LYS A 2 -56.05 81.87 -5.61
N ALA A 3 -55.74 82.01 -6.90
CA ALA A 3 -55.46 80.86 -7.80
C ALA A 3 -54.07 80.24 -7.53
N THR A 4 -53.04 81.06 -7.31
CA THR A 4 -51.66 80.61 -7.08
C THR A 4 -51.51 79.78 -5.79
N LYS A 5 -52.26 80.11 -4.72
CA LYS A 5 -52.27 79.32 -3.48
C LYS A 5 -52.90 77.93 -3.66
N LYS A 6 -53.94 77.79 -4.50
CA LYS A 6 -54.56 76.48 -4.78
C LYS A 6 -53.66 75.59 -5.63
N SER A 7 -52.95 76.16 -6.59
CA SER A 7 -52.00 75.42 -7.44
C SER A 7 -50.78 74.92 -6.66
N LEU A 8 -50.28 75.70 -5.69
CA LEU A 8 -49.19 75.27 -4.80
C LEU A 8 -49.59 74.09 -3.92
N TRP A 9 -50.82 74.11 -3.36
CA TRP A 9 -51.34 72.98 -2.58
C TRP A 9 -51.57 71.73 -3.43
N LEU A 10 -52.05 71.87 -4.68
CA LEU A 10 -52.18 70.73 -5.59
C LEU A 10 -50.83 70.12 -5.96
N SER A 11 -49.79 70.94 -6.16
CA SER A 11 -48.43 70.47 -6.45
C SER A 11 -47.82 69.75 -5.26
N ALA A 12 -48.00 70.26 -4.05
CA ALA A 12 -47.54 69.59 -2.82
C ALA A 12 -48.25 68.25 -2.58
N VAL A 13 -49.57 68.21 -2.79
CA VAL A 13 -50.35 66.96 -2.69
C VAL A 13 -49.95 65.96 -3.78
N SER A 14 -49.67 66.43 -5.00
CA SER A 14 -49.19 65.57 -6.10
C SER A 14 -47.83 64.96 -5.78
N LEU A 15 -46.86 65.76 -5.30
CA LEU A 15 -45.55 65.27 -4.87
C LEU A 15 -45.64 64.27 -3.71
N MET A 16 -46.55 64.51 -2.75
CA MET A 16 -46.83 63.57 -1.67
C MET A 16 -47.44 62.26 -2.19
N LEU A 17 -48.36 62.33 -3.16
CA LEU A 17 -48.94 61.15 -3.79
C LEU A 17 -47.91 60.36 -4.61
N CYS A 18 -47.02 61.04 -5.33
CA CYS A 18 -45.91 60.43 -6.06
C CYS A 18 -44.93 59.74 -5.10
N ALA A 19 -44.59 60.38 -3.96
CA ALA A 19 -43.75 59.78 -2.94
C ALA A 19 -44.42 58.56 -2.28
N LEU A 20 -45.74 58.60 -2.04
CA LEU A 20 -46.51 57.47 -1.52
C LEU A 20 -46.56 56.30 -2.52
N MET A 21 -46.72 56.58 -3.82
CA MET A 21 -46.65 55.54 -4.86
C MET A 21 -45.24 54.96 -5.02
N LEU A 22 -44.19 55.76 -4.80
CA LEU A 22 -42.79 55.32 -4.84
C LEU A 22 -42.42 54.44 -3.64
N LEU A 23 -42.94 54.75 -2.45
CA LEU A 23 -42.76 53.93 -1.24
C LEU A 23 -43.57 52.61 -1.28
N GLY A 24 -44.61 52.53 -2.13
CA GLY A 24 -45.46 51.34 -2.28
C GLY A 24 -45.08 50.38 -3.41
N THR A 25 -44.09 50.70 -4.25
CA THR A 25 -43.76 49.91 -5.46
C THR A 25 -42.40 49.21 -5.45
N THR A 26 -41.67 49.22 -4.33
CA THR A 26 -40.33 48.61 -4.23
C THR A 26 -40.18 47.51 -3.17
N PHE A 27 -41.28 46.92 -2.71
CA PHE A 27 -41.23 45.65 -1.95
C PHE A 27 -42.36 44.71 -2.38
N ALA A 28 -42.19 44.08 -3.53
CA ALA A 28 -42.78 42.77 -3.80
C ALA A 28 -41.62 41.77 -3.94
N TRP A 29 -41.24 41.16 -2.82
CA TRP A 29 -40.43 39.95 -2.82
C TRP A 29 -41.33 38.80 -3.27
N PHE A 30 -41.34 38.49 -4.57
CA PHE A 30 -41.69 37.12 -4.96
C PHE A 30 -40.46 36.25 -4.75
N THR A 31 -40.19 35.90 -3.50
CA THR A 31 -39.27 34.81 -3.17
C THR A 31 -40.13 33.61 -2.81
N ASP A 32 -40.23 32.66 -3.72
CA ASP A 32 -40.56 31.29 -3.33
C ASP A 32 -39.27 30.63 -2.83
N SER A 33 -39.33 30.04 -1.64
CA SER A 33 -38.21 29.33 -1.04
C SER A 33 -38.67 27.93 -0.66
N VAL A 34 -38.20 26.93 -1.39
CA VAL A 34 -38.28 25.54 -0.94
C VAL A 34 -37.08 25.28 -0.05
N THR A 35 -37.30 25.13 1.25
CA THR A 35 -36.22 24.76 2.19
C THR A 35 -36.24 23.25 2.36
N ASN A 36 -35.15 22.59 1.95
CA ASN A 36 -34.91 21.19 2.30
C ASN A 36 -34.10 21.15 3.60
N THR A 37 -34.71 20.70 4.69
CA THR A 37 -34.09 20.53 6.01
C THR A 37 -34.10 19.07 6.41
N GLY A 38 -33.04 18.58 7.05
CA GLY A 38 -32.95 17.18 7.50
C GLY A 38 -32.20 16.23 6.56
N ASN A 39 -31.47 16.74 5.55
CA ASN A 39 -30.53 15.90 4.80
C ASN A 39 -29.42 15.42 5.74
N VAL A 40 -29.22 14.11 5.79
CA VAL A 40 -28.13 13.46 6.50
C VAL A 40 -27.36 12.65 5.48
N ILE A 41 -26.06 12.94 5.34
CA ILE A 41 -25.13 12.09 4.58
C ILE A 41 -24.36 11.30 5.63
N GLN A 42 -24.49 9.98 5.56
CA GLN A 42 -23.82 9.06 6.46
C GLN A 42 -23.01 8.09 5.61
N ALA A 43 -21.72 7.96 5.91
CA ALA A 43 -20.89 6.93 5.30
C ALA A 43 -21.38 5.55 5.74
N GLY A 44 -21.34 4.58 4.84
CA GLY A 44 -21.58 3.19 5.20
C GLY A 44 -20.44 2.63 6.08
N ASN A 45 -20.72 1.51 6.74
CA ASN A 45 -19.74 0.79 7.56
C ASN A 45 -19.62 -0.67 7.08
N LEU A 46 -18.38 -1.13 6.93
CA LEU A 46 -18.04 -2.53 6.67
C LEU A 46 -17.83 -3.22 8.02
N ASP A 47 -18.61 -4.26 8.32
CA ASP A 47 -18.51 -5.00 9.60
C ASP A 47 -18.93 -6.46 9.36
N ALA A 48 -17.92 -7.32 9.22
CA ALA A 48 -18.06 -8.74 8.96
C ALA A 48 -17.75 -9.54 10.23
N GLU A 49 -18.68 -10.39 10.65
CA GLU A 49 -18.55 -11.18 11.87
C GLU A 49 -18.49 -12.67 11.52
N LEU A 50 -17.42 -13.35 11.93
CA LEU A 50 -17.31 -14.82 11.85
C LEU A 50 -17.92 -15.44 13.10
N ARG A 51 -18.77 -16.45 12.90
CA ARG A 51 -19.32 -17.26 13.97
C ARG A 51 -19.15 -18.74 13.66
N TYR A 52 -19.15 -19.59 14.69
CA TYR A 52 -18.93 -21.03 14.56
C TYR A 52 -19.80 -21.86 15.52
N ARG A 53 -19.98 -23.14 15.20
CA ARG A 53 -20.47 -24.19 16.11
C ARG A 53 -19.92 -25.56 15.68
N ASP A 54 -19.84 -26.51 16.59
CA ASP A 54 -19.30 -27.85 16.28
C ASP A 54 -20.24 -28.63 15.36
N VAL A 55 -19.71 -29.26 14.29
CA VAL A 55 -20.48 -30.11 13.36
C VAL A 55 -21.07 -31.34 14.07
N LYS A 56 -20.44 -31.81 15.15
CA LYS A 56 -20.88 -32.99 15.93
C LYS A 56 -22.08 -32.69 16.83
N GLU A 57 -22.44 -31.42 17.05
CA GLU A 57 -23.72 -31.08 17.66
C GLU A 57 -24.82 -31.21 16.63
N SER A 58 -25.40 -32.41 16.55
CA SER A 58 -26.55 -32.76 15.71
C SER A 58 -27.86 -32.02 16.05
N ASP A 59 -27.80 -30.84 16.68
CA ASP A 59 -28.95 -29.95 16.84
C ASP A 59 -28.87 -28.84 15.78
N PRO A 60 -29.74 -28.88 14.75
CA PRO A 60 -29.86 -27.79 13.78
C PRO A 60 -30.10 -26.41 14.42
N LYS A 61 -30.55 -26.37 15.68
CA LYS A 61 -30.85 -25.17 16.46
C LYS A 61 -29.73 -24.70 17.39
N ALA A 62 -28.58 -25.38 17.43
CA ALA A 62 -27.44 -24.90 18.20
C ALA A 62 -27.04 -23.49 17.72
N GLU A 63 -26.98 -22.54 18.65
CA GLU A 63 -26.64 -21.15 18.36
C GLU A 63 -25.16 -21.05 17.95
N TYR A 64 -24.88 -20.20 16.96
CA TYR A 64 -23.52 -19.90 16.56
C TYR A 64 -22.85 -18.99 17.59
N THR A 65 -21.61 -19.28 17.94
CA THR A 65 -20.76 -18.47 18.81
C THR A 65 -19.88 -17.56 17.98
N THR A 66 -19.77 -16.28 18.32
CA THR A 66 -18.87 -15.33 17.64
C THR A 66 -17.40 -15.67 17.90
N VAL A 67 -16.57 -15.62 16.86
CA VAL A 67 -15.11 -15.70 16.97
C VAL A 67 -14.59 -14.35 17.46
N THR A 68 -13.74 -14.39 18.47
CA THR A 68 -13.10 -13.23 19.12
C THR A 68 -11.66 -13.57 19.43
N ASP A 69 -10.86 -12.59 19.87
CA ASP A 69 -9.47 -12.80 20.29
C ASP A 69 -9.33 -13.77 21.48
N GLU A 70 -10.41 -13.98 22.24
CA GLU A 70 -10.47 -14.92 23.36
C GLU A 70 -10.94 -16.33 22.95
N THR A 71 -11.32 -16.54 21.68
CA THR A 71 -11.82 -17.82 21.19
C THR A 71 -10.68 -18.86 21.17
N PRO A 72 -10.84 -20.03 21.81
CA PRO A 72 -9.83 -21.08 21.76
C PRO A 72 -9.60 -21.62 20.35
N ALA A 73 -8.41 -22.17 20.10
CA ALA A 73 -8.07 -22.80 18.83
C ALA A 73 -9.13 -23.85 18.41
N LEU A 74 -9.78 -23.62 17.26
CA LEU A 74 -10.87 -24.45 16.76
C LEU A 74 -10.38 -25.88 16.47
N PHE A 75 -9.23 -26.02 15.80
CA PHE A 75 -8.66 -27.32 15.39
C PHE A 75 -7.47 -27.79 16.25
N GLY A 76 -7.29 -27.25 17.46
CA GLY A 76 -6.05 -27.39 18.24
C GLY A 76 -5.95 -28.56 19.23
N ASN A 77 -7.02 -29.33 19.47
CA ASN A 77 -7.08 -30.29 20.61
C ASN A 77 -7.43 -31.73 20.21
N GLN A 78 -7.36 -32.06 18.92
CA GLN A 78 -7.75 -33.36 18.40
C GLN A 78 -6.54 -34.30 18.27
N LYS A 79 -6.73 -35.57 18.63
CA LYS A 79 -5.78 -36.64 18.31
C LYS A 79 -6.10 -37.15 16.92
N TRP A 80 -5.26 -36.80 15.95
CA TRP A 80 -5.39 -37.22 14.57
C TRP A 80 -4.88 -38.65 14.40
N GLU A 81 -5.72 -39.48 13.80
CA GLU A 81 -5.40 -40.84 13.35
C GLU A 81 -5.96 -41.03 11.93
N PRO A 82 -5.43 -41.98 11.14
CA PRO A 82 -5.90 -42.19 9.77
C PRO A 82 -7.43 -42.36 9.68
N GLY A 83 -8.07 -41.55 8.84
CA GLY A 83 -9.52 -41.52 8.68
C GLY A 83 -10.29 -40.66 9.69
N TYR A 84 -9.65 -40.16 10.75
CA TYR A 84 -10.28 -39.24 11.69
C TYR A 84 -10.63 -37.91 11.02
N SER A 85 -11.82 -37.39 11.31
CA SER A 85 -12.27 -36.07 10.85
C SER A 85 -12.87 -35.24 11.97
N TYR A 86 -12.70 -33.93 11.83
CA TYR A 86 -13.25 -32.93 12.74
C TYR A 86 -13.55 -31.63 11.98
N GLY A 87 -14.60 -30.91 12.38
CA GLY A 87 -15.06 -29.75 11.64
C GLY A 87 -16.04 -28.87 12.39
N TYR A 88 -16.23 -27.67 11.86
CA TYR A 88 -17.16 -26.66 12.39
C TYR A 88 -18.08 -26.18 11.28
N ASP A 89 -19.32 -25.87 11.66
CA ASP A 89 -20.18 -25.02 10.85
C ASP A 89 -19.79 -23.57 11.14
N PHE A 90 -19.59 -22.79 10.08
CA PHE A 90 -19.30 -21.38 10.13
C PHE A 90 -20.43 -20.55 9.56
N CYS A 91 -20.55 -19.34 10.07
CA CYS A 91 -21.43 -18.31 9.54
C CYS A 91 -20.67 -16.99 9.44
N VAL A 92 -20.67 -16.38 8.25
CA VAL A 92 -20.15 -15.02 8.04
C VAL A 92 -21.34 -14.08 7.95
N MET A 93 -21.47 -13.19 8.94
CA MET A 93 -22.61 -12.27 9.09
C MET A 93 -22.22 -10.84 8.71
N ASN A 94 -23.13 -10.13 8.05
CA ASN A 94 -23.00 -8.69 7.82
C ASN A 94 -23.67 -7.90 8.96
N LYS A 95 -22.85 -7.26 9.78
CA LYS A 95 -23.24 -6.44 10.93
C LYS A 95 -23.24 -4.95 10.61
N GLY A 96 -22.66 -4.57 9.47
CA GLY A 96 -22.53 -3.21 8.99
C GLY A 96 -23.70 -2.76 8.12
N THR A 97 -23.42 -1.84 7.21
CA THR A 97 -24.40 -1.30 6.26
C THR A 97 -24.05 -1.57 4.80
N LEU A 98 -22.77 -1.85 4.51
CA LEU A 98 -22.26 -2.06 3.15
C LEU A 98 -22.24 -3.55 2.80
N ALA A 99 -22.50 -3.88 1.54
CA ALA A 99 -22.28 -5.24 1.03
C ALA A 99 -20.78 -5.57 0.97
N PHE A 100 -20.43 -6.84 1.18
CA PHE A 100 -19.03 -7.25 1.15
C PHE A 100 -18.79 -8.62 0.54
N ASP A 101 -17.65 -8.76 -0.13
CA ASP A 101 -17.02 -10.03 -0.46
C ASP A 101 -16.18 -10.50 0.72
N TRP A 102 -16.10 -11.80 0.91
CA TRP A 102 -15.31 -12.38 1.99
C TRP A 102 -14.58 -13.65 1.56
N GLU A 103 -13.48 -13.93 2.24
CA GLU A 103 -12.77 -15.20 2.17
C GLU A 103 -12.36 -15.70 3.55
N LEU A 104 -12.51 -17.02 3.76
CA LEU A 104 -11.99 -17.71 4.93
C LEU A 104 -10.71 -18.44 4.50
N THR A 105 -9.61 -18.13 5.18
CA THR A 105 -8.26 -18.58 4.80
C THR A 105 -7.54 -19.28 5.94
N VAL A 106 -6.68 -20.25 5.61
CA VAL A 106 -5.66 -20.81 6.51
C VAL A 106 -4.37 -20.02 6.33
N VAL A 107 -3.78 -19.59 7.44
CA VAL A 107 -2.49 -18.88 7.47
C VAL A 107 -1.61 -19.41 8.59
N ASN A 108 -0.34 -18.97 8.65
CA ASN A 108 0.60 -19.27 9.72
C ASN A 108 0.81 -20.79 9.93
N LEU A 109 0.92 -21.56 8.84
CA LEU A 109 1.05 -23.01 8.90
C LEU A 109 2.46 -23.39 9.37
N LYS A 110 2.55 -23.96 10.57
CA LYS A 110 3.82 -24.39 11.18
C LYS A 110 3.76 -25.86 11.52
N MET A 111 4.87 -26.55 11.27
CA MET A 111 5.05 -27.97 11.55
C MET A 111 6.32 -28.18 12.37
N ASP A 112 6.35 -29.25 13.16
CA ASP A 112 7.60 -29.73 13.77
C ASP A 112 8.64 -30.10 12.70
N GLU A 113 9.94 -30.01 13.04
CA GLU A 113 11.08 -30.40 12.19
C GLU A 113 11.19 -31.93 11.95
N LYS A 114 10.09 -32.62 11.65
CA LYS A 114 10.08 -34.05 11.29
C LYS A 114 10.12 -34.23 9.77
N THR A 115 10.63 -35.40 9.34
CA THR A 115 10.75 -35.75 7.92
C THR A 115 9.39 -35.82 7.20
N ALA A 116 8.34 -36.27 7.90
CA ALA A 116 7.00 -36.38 7.36
C ALA A 116 6.15 -35.17 7.77
N LYS A 117 5.65 -34.43 6.78
CA LYS A 117 4.80 -33.25 6.97
C LYS A 117 3.35 -33.69 7.16
N ILE A 118 2.85 -33.65 8.38
CA ILE A 118 1.45 -34.05 8.65
C ILE A 118 0.43 -33.20 7.87
N ALA A 119 0.79 -31.97 7.48
CA ALA A 119 -0.05 -31.13 6.63
C ALA A 119 -0.33 -31.74 5.23
N ASP A 120 0.54 -32.62 4.71
CA ASP A 120 0.36 -33.32 3.40
C ASP A 120 -0.75 -34.38 3.44
N VAL A 121 -1.14 -34.81 4.65
CA VAL A 121 -2.14 -35.85 4.87
C VAL A 121 -3.38 -35.35 5.60
N LEU A 122 -3.48 -34.05 5.87
CA LEU A 122 -4.66 -33.40 6.41
C LEU A 122 -5.43 -32.73 5.29
N GLU A 123 -6.50 -33.39 4.83
CA GLU A 123 -7.37 -32.96 3.74
C GLU A 123 -8.45 -32.01 4.27
N VAL A 124 -8.56 -30.85 3.66
CA VAL A 124 -9.57 -29.83 3.96
C VAL A 124 -10.75 -30.00 3.01
N TYR A 125 -11.95 -30.04 3.58
CA TYR A 125 -13.21 -30.09 2.87
C TYR A 125 -14.10 -28.93 3.28
N THR A 126 -14.94 -28.47 2.35
CA THR A 126 -15.97 -27.47 2.64
C THR A 126 -17.30 -27.84 1.98
N SER A 127 -18.41 -27.37 2.53
CA SER A 127 -19.73 -27.46 1.89
C SER A 127 -20.54 -26.20 2.17
N GLY A 128 -21.41 -25.81 1.22
CA GLY A 128 -22.44 -24.83 1.51
C GLY A 128 -23.43 -25.36 2.54
N TYR A 129 -24.15 -24.47 3.20
CA TYR A 129 -25.24 -24.84 4.11
C TYR A 129 -26.56 -24.29 3.58
N THR A 130 -27.56 -25.16 3.50
CA THR A 130 -28.93 -24.79 3.10
C THR A 130 -29.88 -24.91 4.28
N ASN A 131 -31.14 -24.53 4.09
CA ASN A 131 -32.19 -24.75 5.09
C ASN A 131 -32.40 -26.23 5.43
N ASP A 132 -31.90 -27.15 4.60
CA ASP A 132 -32.02 -28.60 4.78
C ASP A 132 -30.77 -29.23 5.44
N GLY A 133 -29.76 -28.43 5.79
CA GLY A 133 -28.50 -28.90 6.36
C GLY A 133 -27.27 -28.61 5.48
N PRO A 134 -26.09 -29.15 5.85
CA PRO A 134 -24.89 -29.01 5.04
C PRO A 134 -25.05 -29.78 3.72
N GLU A 135 -24.59 -29.17 2.63
CA GLU A 135 -24.49 -29.82 1.33
C GLU A 135 -23.37 -30.87 1.32
N LYS A 136 -23.19 -31.55 0.18
CA LYS A 136 -22.11 -32.51 0.00
C LYS A 136 -20.76 -31.83 0.26
N LEU A 137 -19.91 -32.46 1.09
CA LEU A 137 -18.53 -32.03 1.30
C LEU A 137 -17.74 -32.10 -0.02
N GLU A 138 -17.07 -31.01 -0.35
CA GLU A 138 -16.19 -30.84 -1.49
C GLU A 138 -14.75 -30.76 -0.99
N TYR A 139 -13.87 -31.53 -1.63
CA TYR A 139 -12.43 -31.48 -1.34
C TYR A 139 -11.85 -30.15 -1.82
N VAL A 140 -11.13 -29.45 -0.95
CA VAL A 140 -10.44 -28.20 -1.26
C VAL A 140 -8.99 -28.53 -1.65
N ASP A 141 -8.17 -28.88 -0.66
CA ASP A 141 -6.82 -29.41 -0.83
C ASP A 141 -6.31 -30.01 0.50
N THR A 142 -5.07 -30.50 0.53
CA THR A 142 -4.33 -30.74 1.78
C THR A 142 -3.94 -29.40 2.43
N LEU A 143 -3.72 -29.35 3.75
CA LEU A 143 -3.30 -28.11 4.43
C LEU A 143 -2.02 -27.52 3.82
N GLU A 144 -1.04 -28.35 3.48
CA GLU A 144 0.22 -27.91 2.85
C GLU A 144 -0.05 -27.22 1.51
N ASN A 145 -0.75 -27.91 0.61
CA ASN A 145 -1.01 -27.37 -0.72
C ASN A 145 -1.98 -26.18 -0.68
N LEU A 146 -2.93 -26.16 0.24
CA LEU A 146 -3.87 -25.07 0.40
C LEU A 146 -3.14 -23.75 0.65
N VAL A 147 -2.17 -23.77 1.56
CA VAL A 147 -1.35 -22.59 1.89
C VAL A 147 -0.37 -22.28 0.76
N ASN A 148 0.38 -23.26 0.27
CA ASN A 148 1.47 -23.04 -0.69
C ASN A 148 1.02 -22.77 -2.13
N ASN A 149 -0.12 -23.34 -2.56
CA ASN A 149 -0.54 -23.29 -3.96
C ASN A 149 -1.83 -22.50 -4.19
N ASN A 150 -2.65 -22.31 -3.14
CA ASN A 150 -3.98 -21.72 -3.29
C ASN A 150 -4.21 -20.49 -2.37
N GLY A 151 -3.11 -19.91 -1.86
CA GLY A 151 -3.12 -18.72 -1.02
C GLY A 151 -3.95 -18.87 0.26
N GLY A 152 -4.08 -20.11 0.76
CA GLY A 152 -4.79 -20.47 1.99
C GLY A 152 -6.33 -20.51 1.88
N VAL A 153 -6.93 -20.24 0.72
CA VAL A 153 -8.38 -19.98 0.62
C VAL A 153 -9.20 -21.27 0.75
N ILE A 154 -9.90 -21.43 1.87
CA ILE A 154 -10.85 -22.54 2.09
C ILE A 154 -12.14 -22.28 1.30
N ARG A 155 -12.70 -21.09 1.46
CA ARG A 155 -13.97 -20.70 0.85
C ARG A 155 -14.08 -19.19 0.74
N LYS A 156 -14.79 -18.72 -0.29
CA LYS A 156 -15.16 -17.32 -0.48
C LYS A 156 -16.65 -17.17 -0.75
N GLY A 157 -17.18 -15.98 -0.54
CA GLY A 157 -18.58 -15.66 -0.79
C GLY A 157 -18.84 -14.16 -0.74
N GLN A 158 -20.12 -13.79 -0.79
CA GLN A 158 -20.56 -12.40 -0.76
C GLN A 158 -21.81 -12.27 0.12
N VAL A 159 -21.86 -11.25 0.98
CA VAL A 159 -22.99 -10.95 1.85
C VAL A 159 -23.57 -9.58 1.52
N TRP A 160 -24.75 -9.60 0.90
CA TRP A 160 -25.37 -8.44 0.27
C TRP A 160 -26.07 -7.46 1.21
N LYS A 161 -26.65 -7.94 2.32
CA LYS A 161 -27.54 -7.11 3.15
C LYS A 161 -27.18 -7.20 4.62
N PRO A 162 -27.30 -6.08 5.37
CA PRO A 162 -27.22 -6.10 6.82
C PRO A 162 -28.17 -7.14 7.43
N GLY A 163 -27.65 -7.95 8.34
CA GLY A 163 -28.40 -9.00 9.03
C GLY A 163 -28.49 -10.34 8.27
N ASN A 164 -27.99 -10.43 7.04
CA ASN A 164 -27.83 -11.72 6.34
C ASN A 164 -26.46 -12.34 6.66
N GLY A 165 -26.32 -13.64 6.36
CA GLY A 165 -25.03 -14.33 6.43
C GLY A 165 -24.90 -15.48 5.45
N ASN A 166 -23.66 -15.89 5.19
CA ASN A 166 -23.35 -17.10 4.45
C ASN A 166 -23.00 -18.22 5.44
N TYR A 167 -23.61 -19.39 5.25
CA TYR A 167 -23.43 -20.54 6.13
C TYR A 167 -22.74 -21.66 5.36
N PHE A 168 -21.77 -22.31 5.98
CA PHE A 168 -20.98 -23.38 5.37
C PHE A 168 -20.30 -24.22 6.43
N SER A 169 -19.84 -25.42 6.07
CA SER A 169 -19.04 -26.26 6.96
C SER A 169 -17.59 -26.31 6.48
N VAL A 170 -16.66 -26.47 7.41
CA VAL A 170 -15.26 -26.80 7.13
C VAL A 170 -14.90 -28.04 7.94
N VAL A 171 -14.39 -29.05 7.25
CA VAL A 171 -13.99 -30.33 7.85
C VAL A 171 -12.56 -30.63 7.45
N ILE A 172 -11.72 -30.96 8.43
CA ILE A 172 -10.38 -31.49 8.20
C ILE A 172 -10.43 -32.99 8.45
N LYS A 173 -9.88 -33.79 7.54
CA LYS A 173 -9.79 -35.25 7.64
C LYS A 173 -8.35 -35.71 7.40
N MET A 174 -7.85 -36.59 8.25
CA MET A 174 -6.58 -37.26 7.99
C MET A 174 -6.80 -38.39 6.98
N LYS A 175 -5.94 -38.47 5.95
CA LYS A 175 -5.97 -39.53 4.94
C LYS A 175 -5.99 -40.91 5.58
N GLU A 176 -6.78 -41.82 5.03
CA GLU A 176 -6.93 -43.19 5.56
C GLU A 176 -5.69 -44.06 5.32
N ASP A 177 -4.87 -43.72 4.34
CA ASP A 177 -3.62 -44.40 4.00
C ASP A 177 -2.38 -43.77 4.66
N ALA A 178 -2.55 -42.76 5.52
CA ALA A 178 -1.47 -42.23 6.34
C ALA A 178 -0.92 -43.32 7.27
N ASP A 179 0.40 -43.47 7.32
CA ASP A 179 1.07 -44.54 8.06
C ASP A 179 1.73 -44.02 9.34
N ASN A 180 2.61 -44.84 9.92
CA ASN A 180 3.29 -44.52 11.18
C ASN A 180 4.32 -43.39 11.07
N ASP A 181 4.67 -42.92 9.87
CA ASP A 181 5.64 -41.84 9.69
C ASP A 181 5.13 -40.51 10.30
N TYR A 182 3.81 -40.36 10.42
CA TYR A 182 3.15 -39.19 11.02
C TYR A 182 2.96 -39.31 12.55
N GLN A 183 3.43 -40.40 13.18
CA GLN A 183 3.20 -40.62 14.60
C GLN A 183 3.83 -39.51 15.47
N GLY A 184 2.96 -38.82 16.22
CA GLY A 184 3.33 -37.70 17.07
C GLY A 184 3.85 -36.49 16.31
N ALA A 185 3.62 -36.40 14.99
CA ALA A 185 3.79 -35.15 14.26
C ALA A 185 2.67 -34.19 14.66
N ASN A 186 2.94 -32.89 14.56
CA ASN A 186 1.96 -31.86 14.84
C ASN A 186 1.99 -30.77 13.76
N VAL A 187 0.91 -30.00 13.72
CA VAL A 187 0.75 -28.82 12.88
C VAL A 187 -0.03 -27.78 13.66
N THR A 188 0.34 -26.51 13.52
CA THR A 188 -0.41 -25.36 14.02
C THR A 188 -0.70 -24.42 12.86
N PHE A 189 -1.87 -23.81 12.84
CA PHE A 189 -2.28 -22.84 11.81
C PHE A 189 -3.42 -21.99 12.35
N ASP A 190 -3.65 -20.85 11.71
CA ASP A 190 -4.75 -19.94 12.03
C ASP A 190 -5.81 -19.99 10.92
N VAL A 191 -7.06 -19.70 11.29
CA VAL A 191 -8.18 -19.56 10.35
C VAL A 191 -8.67 -18.12 10.42
N VAL A 192 -8.56 -17.38 9.31
CA VAL A 192 -8.78 -15.94 9.24
C VAL A 192 -9.89 -15.62 8.25
N LEU A 193 -10.89 -14.86 8.70
CA LEU A 193 -11.89 -14.22 7.83
C LEU A 193 -11.36 -12.86 7.37
N ARG A 194 -11.36 -12.62 6.05
CA ARG A 194 -11.13 -11.31 5.47
C ARG A 194 -12.35 -10.89 4.67
N ALA A 195 -12.66 -9.59 4.69
CA ALA A 195 -13.77 -9.02 3.94
C ALA A 195 -13.35 -7.72 3.26
N LYS A 196 -13.98 -7.41 2.14
CA LYS A 196 -13.82 -6.14 1.41
C LYS A 196 -15.18 -5.69 0.88
N GLN A 197 -15.37 -4.39 0.65
CA GLN A 197 -16.61 -3.90 0.07
C GLN A 197 -16.85 -4.56 -1.30
N ALA A 198 -18.10 -4.97 -1.54
CA ALA A 198 -18.48 -5.60 -2.79
C ALA A 198 -18.84 -4.54 -3.84
N ALA A 199 -18.36 -4.71 -5.07
CA ALA A 199 -18.68 -3.87 -6.24
C ALA A 199 -20.11 -4.12 -6.76
N VAL A 200 -21.10 -3.87 -5.91
CA VAL A 200 -22.51 -4.15 -6.19
C VAL A 200 -23.42 -2.94 -6.01
N GLU A 201 -22.94 -1.91 -5.31
CA GLU A 201 -23.66 -0.66 -5.13
C GLU A 201 -23.38 0.23 -6.34
N GLU A 202 -24.42 0.76 -7.00
CA GLU A 202 -24.24 1.80 -8.03
C GLU A 202 -24.07 3.16 -7.35
N ASP A 203 -23.06 3.91 -7.77
CA ASP A 203 -22.88 5.29 -7.34
C ASP A 203 -24.02 6.20 -7.86
N GLY A 204 -24.00 7.46 -7.42
CA GLY A 204 -24.98 8.47 -7.87
C GLY A 204 -24.93 8.78 -9.37
N PHE A 205 -23.98 8.22 -10.11
CA PHE A 205 -23.76 8.40 -11.55
C PHE A 205 -24.01 7.10 -12.36
N GLY A 206 -24.39 6.00 -11.70
CA GLY A 206 -24.73 4.72 -12.32
C GLY A 206 -23.55 3.77 -12.57
N SER A 207 -22.40 3.97 -11.91
CA SER A 207 -21.26 3.05 -11.96
C SER A 207 -21.23 2.14 -10.73
N SER A 208 -21.02 0.84 -10.93
CA SER A 208 -20.81 -0.15 -9.85
C SER A 208 -19.35 -0.59 -9.70
N ASP A 209 -18.45 -0.08 -10.53
CA ASP A 209 -17.08 -0.58 -10.64
C ASP A 209 -16.10 0.11 -9.67
N TYR A 210 -16.55 1.10 -8.89
CA TYR A 210 -15.66 1.90 -8.04
C TYR A 210 -15.02 1.13 -6.88
N ASP A 211 -15.60 -0.03 -6.50
CA ASP A 211 -15.04 -0.94 -5.51
C ASP A 211 -14.47 -2.23 -6.15
N ALA A 212 -14.41 -2.33 -7.48
CA ALA A 212 -13.99 -3.56 -8.17
C ALA A 212 -12.54 -3.94 -7.82
N ASP A 213 -11.70 -2.92 -7.63
CA ASP A 213 -10.28 -3.06 -7.30
C ASP A 213 -10.00 -3.00 -5.79
N ALA A 214 -11.05 -3.04 -4.93
CA ALA A 214 -10.83 -3.10 -3.49
C ALA A 214 -10.04 -4.37 -3.15
N GLU A 215 -8.98 -4.23 -2.34
CA GLU A 215 -8.20 -5.35 -1.82
C GLU A 215 -8.75 -5.82 -0.46
N TYR A 216 -8.44 -7.06 -0.09
CA TYR A 216 -8.70 -7.52 1.27
C TYR A 216 -7.74 -6.83 2.26
N ASP A 217 -8.19 -6.68 3.50
CA ASP A 217 -7.32 -6.18 4.56
C ASP A 217 -6.02 -7.00 4.64
N PRO A 218 -4.87 -6.34 4.88
CA PRO A 218 -3.58 -7.01 4.98
C PRO A 218 -3.57 -8.05 6.09
N ILE A 219 -2.80 -9.12 5.91
CA ILE A 219 -2.59 -10.14 6.94
C ILE A 219 -1.68 -9.56 8.03
N SER A 220 -2.15 -9.56 9.28
CA SER A 220 -1.32 -9.24 10.44
C SER A 220 -0.16 -10.21 10.58
N VAL A 221 1.07 -9.69 10.67
CA VAL A 221 2.29 -10.46 10.90
C VAL A 221 3.09 -9.84 12.04
N SER A 222 3.61 -10.68 12.94
CA SER A 222 4.36 -10.24 14.14
C SER A 222 5.78 -10.82 14.20
N THR A 223 6.15 -11.67 13.24
CA THR A 223 7.44 -12.36 13.17
C THR A 223 7.97 -12.38 11.75
N LYS A 224 9.30 -12.51 11.60
CA LYS A 224 9.95 -12.58 10.30
C LYS A 224 9.46 -13.77 9.47
N GLU A 225 9.19 -14.92 10.11
CA GLU A 225 8.72 -16.12 9.41
C GLU A 225 7.35 -15.88 8.78
N GLN A 226 6.42 -15.26 9.53
CA GLN A 226 5.09 -14.92 9.03
C GLN A 226 5.16 -13.90 7.89
N LEU A 227 6.01 -12.88 8.03
CA LEU A 227 6.23 -11.88 6.99
C LEU A 227 6.76 -12.53 5.70
N THR A 228 7.81 -13.34 5.80
CA THR A 228 8.40 -14.02 4.62
C THR A 228 7.41 -14.99 3.97
N GLU A 229 6.67 -15.77 4.75
CA GLU A 229 5.65 -16.70 4.23
C GLU A 229 4.52 -15.96 3.50
N ALA A 230 3.97 -14.90 4.10
CA ALA A 230 2.88 -14.13 3.50
C ALA A 230 3.30 -13.40 2.22
N LEU A 231 4.51 -12.82 2.19
CA LEU A 231 5.05 -12.18 0.99
C LEU A 231 5.33 -13.19 -0.13
N ALA A 232 5.88 -14.37 0.20
CA ALA A 232 6.08 -15.44 -0.79
C ALA A 232 4.75 -15.94 -1.38
N ALA A 233 3.66 -15.86 -0.63
CA ALA A 233 2.30 -16.17 -1.08
C ALA A 233 1.61 -15.00 -1.82
N GLY A 234 2.32 -13.88 -2.06
CA GLY A 234 1.79 -12.70 -2.76
C GLY A 234 0.66 -12.00 -1.99
N LYS A 235 0.69 -12.03 -0.65
CA LYS A 235 -0.35 -11.43 0.18
C LYS A 235 0.06 -10.06 0.70
N PRO A 236 -0.87 -9.08 0.77
CA PRO A 236 -0.62 -7.85 1.51
C PRO A 236 -0.47 -8.17 2.99
N VAL A 237 0.44 -7.48 3.68
CA VAL A 237 0.74 -7.70 5.10
C VAL A 237 0.69 -6.40 5.90
N ALA A 238 0.32 -6.52 7.17
CA ALA A 238 0.39 -5.45 8.17
C ALA A 238 1.31 -5.89 9.31
N LEU A 239 2.30 -5.07 9.66
CA LEU A 239 3.19 -5.36 10.78
C LEU A 239 2.50 -5.04 12.11
N GLU A 240 2.61 -5.96 13.07
CA GLU A 240 2.17 -5.75 14.45
C GLU A 240 3.31 -5.37 15.40
N ASN A 241 4.55 -5.67 15.02
CA ASN A 241 5.76 -5.36 15.77
C ASN A 241 6.89 -4.96 14.81
N ASP A 242 7.96 -4.41 15.36
CA ASP A 242 9.25 -4.33 14.67
C ASP A 242 9.73 -5.75 14.29
N ILE A 243 10.18 -5.91 13.04
CA ILE A 243 10.70 -7.17 12.50
C ILE A 243 12.13 -6.96 12.02
N VAL A 244 13.02 -7.86 12.44
CA VAL A 244 14.38 -7.97 11.90
C VAL A 244 14.44 -9.22 11.03
N LEU A 245 14.69 -9.03 9.73
CA LEU A 245 14.86 -10.13 8.78
C LEU A 245 16.26 -10.76 8.90
N ASP A 246 16.45 -11.95 8.34
CA ASP A 246 17.79 -12.57 8.20
C ASP A 246 18.44 -12.26 6.85
N ALA A 247 17.65 -11.82 5.88
CA ALA A 247 18.05 -11.56 4.51
C ALA A 247 17.17 -10.44 3.91
N PRO A 248 17.58 -9.83 2.78
CA PRO A 248 16.72 -8.92 2.05
C PRO A 248 15.39 -9.58 1.63
N ILE A 249 14.35 -8.77 1.45
CA ILE A 249 13.13 -9.21 0.76
C ILE A 249 13.46 -9.34 -0.72
N GLU A 250 13.34 -10.57 -1.24
CA GLU A 250 13.44 -10.85 -2.67
C GLU A 250 12.04 -10.71 -3.30
N VAL A 251 11.92 -9.77 -4.25
CA VAL A 251 10.65 -9.39 -4.87
C VAL A 251 10.61 -9.91 -6.30
N THR A 252 9.67 -10.82 -6.56
CA THR A 252 9.41 -11.39 -7.89
C THR A 252 8.00 -11.08 -8.42
N GLY A 253 7.20 -10.35 -7.66
CA GLY A 253 5.81 -9.97 -7.96
C GLY A 253 5.40 -8.78 -7.10
N ASP A 254 4.11 -8.45 -7.09
CA ASP A 254 3.59 -7.34 -6.28
C ASP A 254 3.81 -7.59 -4.78
N VAL A 255 4.17 -6.52 -4.07
CA VAL A 255 4.42 -6.54 -2.63
C VAL A 255 3.70 -5.37 -1.98
N THR A 256 2.89 -5.66 -0.96
CA THR A 256 2.21 -4.64 -0.15
C THR A 256 2.53 -4.84 1.33
N ILE A 257 3.18 -3.86 1.96
CA ILE A 257 3.54 -3.86 3.39
C ILE A 257 3.02 -2.60 4.06
N VAL A 258 2.14 -2.78 5.05
CA VAL A 258 1.69 -1.72 5.95
C VAL A 258 2.44 -1.86 7.27
N GLY A 259 3.37 -0.95 7.54
CA GLY A 259 4.19 -0.99 8.74
C GLY A 259 3.45 -0.66 10.03
N ASN A 260 2.32 0.06 9.97
CA ASN A 260 1.62 0.58 11.17
C ASN A 260 2.55 1.37 12.13
N GLY A 261 3.58 2.01 11.59
CA GLY A 261 4.62 2.71 12.34
C GLY A 261 5.75 1.82 12.86
N ASN A 262 5.75 0.52 12.57
CA ASN A 262 6.82 -0.40 12.95
C ASN A 262 8.00 -0.36 11.98
N THR A 263 9.11 -0.92 12.44
CA THR A 263 10.38 -1.01 11.74
C THR A 263 10.53 -2.37 11.06
N LEU A 264 10.98 -2.35 9.81
CA LEU A 264 11.50 -3.51 9.11
C LEU A 264 13.01 -3.34 8.91
N ASP A 265 13.78 -4.05 9.72
CA ASP A 265 15.24 -3.99 9.71
C ASP A 265 15.86 -5.26 9.09
N ILE A 266 17.14 -5.16 8.73
CA ILE A 266 17.95 -6.23 8.17
C ILE A 266 19.25 -6.39 8.97
N PRO A 267 19.94 -7.54 8.86
CA PRO A 267 21.20 -7.72 9.56
C PRO A 267 22.27 -6.75 9.04
N SER A 268 23.19 -6.34 9.90
CA SER A 268 24.27 -5.38 9.55
C SER A 268 25.16 -5.78 8.37
N ASN A 269 25.22 -7.07 8.01
CA ASN A 269 25.97 -7.60 6.88
C ASN A 269 25.15 -7.69 5.59
N ALA A 270 23.84 -7.41 5.62
CA ALA A 270 23.00 -7.39 4.44
C ALA A 270 23.33 -6.16 3.57
N SER A 271 23.15 -6.31 2.27
CA SER A 271 23.47 -5.25 1.30
C SER A 271 22.25 -4.41 0.93
N ARG A 272 21.04 -4.82 1.29
CA ARG A 272 19.80 -4.12 0.93
C ARG A 272 18.61 -4.56 1.77
N VAL A 273 17.57 -3.72 1.85
CA VAL A 273 16.29 -4.08 2.49
C VAL A 273 15.43 -4.85 1.49
N ILE A 274 15.21 -4.27 0.31
CA ILE A 274 14.39 -4.84 -0.75
C ILE A 274 15.23 -5.03 -2.01
N ASN A 275 15.12 -6.20 -2.61
CA ASN A 275 15.78 -6.56 -3.86
C ASN A 275 14.75 -6.95 -4.91
N VAL A 276 14.75 -6.25 -6.03
CA VAL A 276 14.04 -6.61 -7.26
C VAL A 276 15.09 -7.01 -8.29
N ALA A 277 14.99 -8.22 -8.81
CA ALA A 277 15.94 -8.76 -9.77
C ALA A 277 15.23 -9.58 -10.84
N GLU A 278 15.61 -9.39 -12.11
CA GLU A 278 15.25 -10.28 -13.22
C GLU A 278 13.73 -10.51 -13.40
N THR A 279 12.90 -9.50 -13.11
CA THR A 279 11.45 -9.58 -13.30
C THR A 279 11.07 -9.51 -14.78
N THR A 280 10.08 -10.31 -15.19
CA THR A 280 9.63 -10.40 -16.59
C THR A 280 8.27 -9.78 -16.84
N GLU A 281 7.58 -9.35 -15.79
CA GLU A 281 6.27 -8.71 -15.84
C GLU A 281 6.33 -7.42 -15.00
N PRO A 282 5.44 -6.44 -15.24
CA PRO A 282 5.35 -5.26 -14.40
C PRO A 282 5.04 -5.64 -12.95
N ILE A 283 5.69 -4.97 -12.00
CA ILE A 283 5.44 -5.17 -10.56
C ILE A 283 5.26 -3.85 -9.82
N THR A 284 4.51 -3.89 -8.73
CA THR A 284 4.30 -2.77 -7.81
C THR A 284 4.74 -3.13 -6.39
N ILE A 285 5.56 -2.25 -5.80
CA ILE A 285 5.94 -2.30 -4.39
C ILE A 285 5.21 -1.18 -3.67
N THR A 286 4.26 -1.52 -2.81
CA THR A 286 3.47 -0.61 -2.00
C THR A 286 3.88 -0.68 -0.53
N LEU A 287 4.40 0.42 0.00
CA LEU A 287 4.87 0.52 1.39
C LEU A 287 4.14 1.67 2.08
N LYS A 288 3.61 1.43 3.28
CA LYS A 288 2.88 2.44 4.03
C LYS A 288 3.25 2.43 5.50
N ASP A 289 3.46 3.61 6.09
CA ASP A 289 3.73 3.79 7.52
C ASP A 289 4.84 2.85 8.03
N LEU A 290 5.92 2.70 7.27
CA LEU A 290 6.98 1.71 7.51
C LEU A 290 8.35 2.38 7.67
N ASP A 291 9.06 2.06 8.75
CA ASP A 291 10.46 2.46 8.92
C ASP A 291 11.41 1.38 8.39
N MET A 292 12.31 1.76 7.49
CA MET A 292 13.34 0.89 6.92
C MET A 292 14.71 1.59 7.02
N PRO A 293 15.42 1.47 8.16
CA PRO A 293 16.70 2.16 8.36
C PRO A 293 17.78 1.71 7.35
N GLY A 294 17.65 0.47 6.86
CA GLY A 294 18.55 -0.15 5.89
C GLY A 294 20.00 -0.29 6.36
N PRO A 295 20.88 -0.82 5.50
CA PRO A 295 22.23 -1.15 5.93
C PRO A 295 23.08 0.11 6.11
N THR A 296 23.62 0.28 7.32
CA THR A 296 24.41 1.45 7.75
C THR A 296 25.92 1.29 7.57
N THR A 297 26.39 0.10 7.18
CA THR A 297 27.82 -0.17 6.93
C THR A 297 28.03 -1.00 5.65
N GLY A 298 29.23 -0.96 5.07
CA GLY A 298 29.57 -1.65 3.82
C GLY A 298 29.56 -0.73 2.59
N THR A 299 30.11 -1.21 1.47
CA THR A 299 30.41 -0.39 0.27
C THR A 299 29.41 -0.54 -0.88
N TYR A 300 28.32 -1.27 -0.66
CA TYR A 300 27.31 -1.64 -1.68
C TYR A 300 25.90 -1.74 -1.06
N THR A 301 25.58 -0.82 -0.17
CA THR A 301 24.33 -0.82 0.59
C THR A 301 23.20 -0.12 -0.15
N ARG A 302 22.01 -0.72 -0.20
CA ARG A 302 20.79 -0.10 -0.74
C ARG A 302 19.65 -0.11 0.26
N GLY A 303 18.68 0.79 0.10
CA GLY A 303 17.37 0.60 0.72
C GLY A 303 16.59 -0.37 -0.16
N ILE A 304 16.12 0.15 -1.29
CA ILE A 304 15.51 -0.59 -2.40
C ILE A 304 16.50 -0.66 -3.56
N SER A 305 16.70 -1.84 -4.13
CA SER A 305 17.48 -2.01 -5.36
C SER A 305 16.67 -2.72 -6.43
N VAL A 306 16.74 -2.21 -7.65
CA VAL A 306 16.14 -2.78 -8.85
C VAL A 306 17.24 -3.08 -9.86
N TRP A 307 17.27 -4.30 -10.40
CA TRP A 307 18.30 -4.74 -11.35
C TRP A 307 17.72 -5.71 -12.39
N GLU A 308 18.06 -5.51 -13.66
CA GLU A 308 17.61 -6.35 -14.79
C GLU A 308 16.08 -6.63 -14.82
N ALA A 309 15.27 -5.65 -14.42
CA ALA A 309 13.82 -5.72 -14.59
C ALA A 309 13.43 -5.45 -16.06
N ALA A 310 12.93 -6.48 -16.75
CA ALA A 310 12.60 -6.39 -18.18
C ALA A 310 11.36 -5.54 -18.47
N GLU A 311 10.54 -5.27 -17.46
CA GLU A 311 9.31 -4.48 -17.53
C GLU A 311 9.28 -3.46 -16.37
N GLU A 312 8.25 -2.61 -16.34
CA GLU A 312 8.14 -1.51 -15.37
C GLU A 312 8.10 -1.96 -13.90
N VAL A 313 8.94 -1.33 -13.08
CA VAL A 313 8.87 -1.46 -11.61
C VAL A 313 8.32 -0.16 -11.02
N THR A 314 7.18 -0.28 -10.33
CA THR A 314 6.49 0.84 -9.66
C THR A 314 6.74 0.81 -8.16
N ILE A 315 7.15 1.93 -7.57
CA ILE A 315 7.34 2.08 -6.12
C ILE A 315 6.33 3.09 -5.58
N VAL A 316 5.45 2.65 -4.69
CA VAL A 316 4.47 3.51 -3.98
C VAL A 316 4.84 3.53 -2.51
N MET A 317 5.13 4.72 -1.97
CA MET A 317 5.46 4.89 -0.55
C MET A 317 4.63 6.02 0.06
N ASP A 318 4.07 5.80 1.25
CA ASP A 318 3.42 6.86 2.04
C ASP A 318 3.75 6.73 3.53
N GLY A 319 4.14 7.83 4.17
CA GLY A 319 4.45 7.83 5.62
C GLY A 319 5.66 6.97 6.01
N CYS A 320 6.60 6.71 5.09
CA CYS A 320 7.70 5.78 5.31
C CYS A 320 9.03 6.49 5.63
N SER A 321 9.97 5.75 6.23
CA SER A 321 11.40 6.10 6.20
C SER A 321 12.22 5.03 5.49
N LEU A 322 13.20 5.47 4.69
CA LEU A 322 14.10 4.58 3.96
C LEU A 322 15.53 5.09 4.04
N GLY A 323 16.42 4.26 4.57
CA GLY A 323 17.83 4.56 4.75
C GLY A 323 18.76 3.60 4.00
N ALA A 324 19.96 4.07 3.68
CA ALA A 324 21.10 3.23 3.32
C ALA A 324 22.41 4.00 3.48
N ASN A 325 23.52 3.32 3.73
CA ASN A 325 24.85 3.95 3.76
C ASN A 325 25.31 4.49 2.39
N TYR A 326 24.75 3.98 1.28
CA TYR A 326 25.06 4.40 -0.09
C TYR A 326 23.80 4.90 -0.79
N TYR A 327 23.00 4.04 -1.40
CA TYR A 327 21.89 4.48 -2.26
C TYR A 327 20.56 4.04 -1.66
N ALA A 328 19.74 4.98 -1.20
CA ALA A 328 18.46 4.61 -0.60
C ALA A 328 17.54 3.93 -1.64
N ILE A 329 17.43 4.52 -2.83
CA ILE A 329 16.80 3.90 -4.00
C ILE A 329 17.88 3.76 -5.09
N ASN A 330 18.09 2.53 -5.55
CA ASN A 330 19.06 2.23 -6.61
C ASN A 330 18.39 1.49 -7.76
N SER A 331 18.22 2.17 -8.89
CA SER A 331 17.95 1.50 -10.16
C SER A 331 19.26 1.22 -10.87
N ALA A 332 19.68 -0.04 -10.83
CA ALA A 332 20.88 -0.53 -11.50
C ALA A 332 20.67 -0.68 -13.02
N PHE A 333 21.65 -1.27 -13.70
CA PHE A 333 21.62 -1.51 -15.14
C PHE A 333 20.54 -2.54 -15.55
N GLY A 334 20.10 -2.48 -16.81
CA GLY A 334 19.24 -3.47 -17.44
C GLY A 334 17.76 -3.38 -17.10
N ASN A 335 17.33 -2.32 -16.43
CA ASN A 335 15.93 -2.06 -16.12
C ASN A 335 15.26 -1.31 -17.29
N ASP A 336 14.07 -1.73 -17.72
CA ASP A 336 13.29 -1.03 -18.76
C ASP A 336 12.81 0.36 -18.29
N LYS A 337 12.12 0.40 -17.14
CA LYS A 337 11.57 1.63 -16.59
C LYS A 337 11.35 1.52 -15.09
N ILE A 338 11.63 2.60 -14.37
CA ILE A 338 11.23 2.74 -12.97
C ILE A 338 10.29 3.92 -12.78
N THR A 339 9.22 3.70 -12.03
CA THR A 339 8.31 4.77 -11.61
C THR A 339 8.13 4.78 -10.11
N ALA A 340 7.90 5.97 -9.56
CA ALA A 340 7.62 6.06 -8.13
C ALA A 340 6.66 7.19 -7.80
N VAL A 341 5.85 6.95 -6.77
CA VAL A 341 5.05 7.97 -6.09
C VAL A 341 5.30 7.84 -4.60
N ILE A 342 6.02 8.80 -4.04
CA ILE A 342 6.52 8.77 -2.67
C ILE A 342 5.97 9.99 -1.95
N ARG A 343 5.26 9.78 -0.85
CA ARG A 343 4.58 10.82 -0.08
C ARG A 343 4.96 10.78 1.39
N ASN A 344 4.98 11.94 2.02
CA ASN A 344 5.08 12.06 3.48
C ASN A 344 6.25 11.26 4.09
N SER A 345 7.34 11.09 3.34
CA SER A 345 8.39 10.13 3.65
C SER A 345 9.74 10.79 3.86
N THR A 346 10.61 10.14 4.63
CA THR A 346 12.00 10.57 4.81
C THR A 346 12.95 9.56 4.18
N ILE A 347 13.76 9.99 3.22
CA ILE A 347 14.70 9.12 2.51
C ILE A 347 16.12 9.65 2.71
N THR A 348 17.03 8.79 3.17
CA THR A 348 18.40 9.17 3.50
C THR A 348 19.42 8.21 2.90
N GLY A 349 20.44 8.75 2.27
CA GLY A 349 21.63 7.97 1.90
C GLY A 349 22.79 8.85 1.49
N TRP A 350 23.85 8.26 0.96
CA TRP A 350 24.82 9.05 0.20
C TRP A 350 24.16 9.66 -1.04
N ALA A 351 23.33 8.87 -1.72
CA ALA A 351 22.31 9.34 -2.63
C ALA A 351 20.93 8.83 -2.19
N VAL A 352 19.93 9.69 -2.33
CA VAL A 352 18.51 9.31 -2.23
C VAL A 352 18.14 8.43 -3.42
N LEU A 353 18.58 8.82 -4.62
CA LEU A 353 18.36 8.07 -5.85
C LEU A 353 19.66 7.95 -6.65
N ASN A 354 19.97 6.73 -7.07
CA ASN A 354 20.83 6.44 -8.21
C ASN A 354 20.00 5.73 -9.28
N THR A 355 20.01 6.21 -10.52
CA THR A 355 19.32 5.54 -11.63
C THR A 355 20.19 5.41 -12.88
N HIS A 356 20.22 4.18 -13.40
CA HIS A 356 20.69 3.85 -14.74
C HIS A 356 19.53 3.54 -15.70
N SER A 357 18.27 3.51 -15.24
CA SER A 357 17.12 3.24 -16.10
C SER A 357 16.83 4.38 -17.04
N PRO A 358 16.47 4.09 -18.31
CA PRO A 358 15.76 5.05 -19.12
C PRO A 358 14.36 5.28 -18.56
N TYR A 359 13.75 6.39 -18.97
CA TYR A 359 12.35 6.72 -18.66
C TYR A 359 11.99 6.76 -17.17
N ALA A 360 12.98 6.92 -16.28
CA ALA A 360 12.74 6.98 -14.84
C ALA A 360 11.81 8.14 -14.52
N ASN A 361 10.62 7.86 -13.97
CA ASN A 361 9.58 8.84 -13.68
C ASN A 361 9.13 8.78 -12.22
N LEU A 362 9.69 9.65 -11.38
CA LEU A 362 9.47 9.61 -9.93
C LEU A 362 8.87 10.93 -9.43
N THR A 363 7.85 10.81 -8.58
CA THR A 363 7.20 11.94 -7.90
C THR A 363 7.39 11.82 -6.40
N PHE A 364 7.86 12.89 -5.78
CA PHE A 364 7.99 13.06 -4.34
C PHE A 364 7.08 14.19 -3.87
N GLU A 365 6.20 13.94 -2.90
CA GLU A 365 5.28 14.94 -2.34
C GLU A 365 5.45 15.00 -0.82
N ASN A 366 5.67 16.19 -0.26
CA ASN A 366 5.85 16.38 1.18
C ASN A 366 6.94 15.46 1.80
N CYS A 367 8.06 15.29 1.10
CA CYS A 367 9.15 14.41 1.52
C CYS A 367 10.35 15.19 2.07
N THR A 368 11.12 14.56 2.95
CA THR A 368 12.48 15.00 3.33
C THR A 368 13.51 14.07 2.70
N LEU A 369 14.37 14.61 1.85
CA LEU A 369 15.25 13.86 0.95
C LEU A 369 16.70 14.25 1.22
N ILE A 370 17.48 13.37 1.84
CA ILE A 370 18.76 13.72 2.47
C ILE A 370 19.91 12.96 1.81
N GLY A 371 20.80 13.70 1.14
CA GLY A 371 22.08 13.19 0.65
C GLY A 371 23.23 13.56 1.59
N ASN A 372 23.91 12.56 2.13
CA ASN A 372 25.00 12.71 3.10
C ASN A 372 26.31 12.16 2.54
N ASN A 373 27.28 13.04 2.27
CA ASN A 373 28.59 12.64 1.79
C ASN A 373 29.64 12.58 2.90
N ASP A 374 29.71 11.42 3.53
CA ASP A 374 30.77 10.99 4.45
C ASP A 374 31.88 10.17 3.74
N LYS A 375 31.83 10.06 2.41
CA LYS A 375 32.73 9.19 1.64
C LYS A 375 34.04 9.91 1.29
N PRO A 376 35.18 9.18 1.25
CA PRO A 376 36.43 9.74 0.76
C PRO A 376 36.31 10.10 -0.73
N TYR A 377 37.27 10.90 -1.22
CA TYR A 377 37.26 11.28 -2.63
C TYR A 377 37.35 10.03 -3.51
N ASN A 378 36.34 9.83 -4.34
CA ASN A 378 36.30 8.78 -5.34
C ASN A 378 36.68 9.36 -6.72
N ALA A 379 37.88 9.02 -7.21
CA ALA A 379 38.36 9.44 -8.52
C ALA A 379 37.52 8.87 -9.68
N ASP A 380 36.90 7.71 -9.47
CA ASP A 380 36.03 7.05 -10.45
C ASP A 380 34.63 7.69 -10.50
N GLY A 381 34.31 8.55 -9.53
CA GLY A 381 33.11 9.40 -9.56
C GLY A 381 31.78 8.63 -9.57
N TRP A 382 31.69 7.48 -8.88
CA TRP A 382 30.53 6.55 -8.98
C TRP A 382 29.15 7.18 -8.78
N ASN A 383 29.00 8.21 -7.96
CA ASN A 383 27.69 8.87 -7.73
C ASN A 383 27.70 10.36 -8.10
N GLY A 384 28.81 10.88 -8.64
CA GLY A 384 28.98 12.31 -8.90
C GLY A 384 28.89 13.20 -7.66
N PHE A 385 29.00 12.59 -6.47
CA PHE A 385 28.75 13.20 -5.17
C PHE A 385 27.43 13.96 -5.12
N ALA A 386 26.30 13.34 -5.47
CA ALA A 386 25.01 14.01 -5.50
C ALA A 386 23.89 13.26 -4.76
N THR A 387 22.88 13.99 -4.29
CA THR A 387 21.69 13.43 -3.64
C THR A 387 20.83 12.66 -4.65
N PHE A 388 20.78 13.10 -5.90
CA PHE A 388 20.13 12.43 -7.02
C PHE A 388 21.11 12.25 -8.17
N VAL A 389 21.21 11.02 -8.67
CA VAL A 389 22.18 10.66 -9.71
C VAL A 389 21.45 10.01 -10.87
N PHE A 390 21.66 10.56 -12.06
CA PHE A 390 21.21 10.02 -13.33
C PHE A 390 22.45 9.61 -14.10
N ASP A 391 22.76 8.33 -14.08
CA ASP A 391 24.05 7.83 -14.54
C ASP A 391 23.98 7.27 -15.95
N ASN A 392 25.11 7.37 -16.66
CA ASN A 392 25.17 7.01 -18.06
C ASN A 392 25.59 5.55 -18.28
N ALA A 393 25.63 5.19 -19.55
CA ALA A 393 25.54 3.85 -20.11
C ALA A 393 26.66 2.84 -19.85
N SER A 394 27.69 3.11 -19.04
CA SER A 394 28.81 2.14 -18.98
C SER A 394 28.30 0.77 -18.52
N ASP A 395 28.30 -0.20 -19.44
CA ASP A 395 27.81 -1.57 -19.28
C ASP A 395 26.27 -1.74 -19.16
N ASN A 396 25.47 -0.72 -19.51
CA ASN A 396 24.01 -0.83 -19.62
C ASN A 396 23.60 -1.49 -20.96
N PRO A 397 22.62 -2.42 -20.98
CA PRO A 397 21.99 -2.88 -22.22
C PRO A 397 21.47 -1.74 -23.11
N ASP A 398 20.99 -0.66 -22.50
CA ASP A 398 20.68 0.58 -23.21
C ASP A 398 21.98 1.39 -23.47
N PRO A 399 22.33 1.69 -24.74
CA PRO A 399 23.57 2.38 -25.08
C PRO A 399 23.64 3.83 -24.57
N ASP A 400 22.51 4.45 -24.24
CA ASP A 400 22.45 5.80 -23.66
C ASP A 400 22.35 5.77 -22.12
N GLY A 401 22.09 4.59 -21.54
CA GLY A 401 21.94 4.41 -20.09
C GLY A 401 20.67 5.07 -19.59
N ALA A 402 20.73 5.86 -18.53
CA ALA A 402 19.58 6.69 -18.18
C ALA A 402 19.39 7.80 -19.24
N HIS A 403 18.16 7.96 -19.73
CA HIS A 403 17.72 9.06 -20.59
C HIS A 403 16.21 9.27 -20.44
N ASP A 404 15.71 10.41 -20.92
CA ASP A 404 14.28 10.76 -20.88
C ASP A 404 13.64 10.65 -19.49
N CYS A 405 14.42 10.96 -18.46
CA CYS A 405 14.02 10.86 -17.05
C CYS A 405 13.22 12.10 -16.63
N THR A 406 12.23 11.91 -15.76
CA THR A 406 11.46 13.00 -15.15
C THR A 406 11.35 12.81 -13.64
N LEU A 407 11.83 13.78 -12.86
CA LEU A 407 11.51 13.84 -11.43
C LEU A 407 10.64 15.05 -11.12
N THR A 408 9.64 14.83 -10.28
CA THR A 408 8.76 15.88 -9.77
C THR A 408 8.82 15.90 -8.25
N PHE A 409 9.08 17.08 -7.70
CA PHE A 409 9.11 17.34 -6.27
C PHE A 409 8.04 18.39 -5.95
N LYS A 410 7.18 18.11 -4.97
CA LYS A 410 6.18 19.06 -4.45
C LYS A 410 6.31 19.14 -2.94
N ASP A 411 6.41 20.34 -2.41
CA ASP A 411 6.47 20.57 -0.95
C ASP A 411 7.61 19.80 -0.26
N CYS A 412 8.70 19.52 -0.98
CA CYS A 412 9.79 18.69 -0.48
C CYS A 412 10.92 19.52 0.12
N ARG A 413 11.63 18.94 1.09
CA ARG A 413 12.93 19.41 1.58
C ARG A 413 14.03 18.54 0.99
N ILE A 414 14.94 19.13 0.24
CA ILE A 414 16.05 18.43 -0.43
C ILE A 414 17.37 18.90 0.17
N GLU A 415 18.15 17.97 0.74
CA GLU A 415 19.43 18.25 1.37
C GLU A 415 20.61 17.65 0.61
N ALA A 416 21.70 18.41 0.59
CA ALA A 416 22.99 17.99 0.08
C ALA A 416 24.07 18.35 1.11
N ASN A 417 24.48 17.37 1.90
CA ASN A 417 25.35 17.54 3.06
C ASN A 417 26.73 16.96 2.80
N SER A 418 27.76 17.80 2.90
CA SER A 418 29.17 17.46 2.81
C SER A 418 29.67 17.18 4.22
N LEU A 419 29.66 15.91 4.63
CA LEU A 419 30.08 15.48 5.98
C LEU A 419 31.60 15.28 6.06
N THR A 420 32.24 15.09 4.91
CA THR A 420 33.69 15.18 4.71
C THR A 420 34.03 16.43 3.90
N GLY A 421 35.32 16.67 3.67
CA GLY A 421 35.77 17.77 2.79
C GLY A 421 35.36 17.63 1.32
N ASN A 422 34.68 16.55 0.92
CA ASN A 422 34.16 16.37 -0.43
C ASN A 422 32.78 17.03 -0.59
N ALA A 423 32.57 17.69 -1.73
CA ALA A 423 31.29 18.31 -2.04
C ALA A 423 30.15 17.28 -2.13
N GLN A 424 28.92 17.71 -1.89
CA GLN A 424 27.69 16.99 -2.19
C GLN A 424 26.75 17.90 -2.99
N TYR A 425 26.42 17.56 -4.23
CA TYR A 425 25.49 18.29 -5.09
C TYR A 425 24.06 17.84 -4.84
N PHE A 426 23.08 18.64 -5.28
CA PHE A 426 21.68 18.18 -5.27
C PHE A 426 21.46 17.14 -6.35
N PHE A 427 21.91 17.43 -7.57
CA PHE A 427 21.73 16.56 -8.72
C PHE A 427 23.05 16.39 -9.49
N SER A 428 23.32 15.16 -9.93
CA SER A 428 24.34 14.81 -10.93
C SER A 428 23.63 14.32 -12.18
N ILE A 429 23.51 15.19 -13.18
CA ILE A 429 22.84 14.93 -14.46
C ILE A 429 23.87 14.42 -15.48
N ARG A 430 23.82 13.12 -15.77
CA ARG A 430 24.62 12.46 -16.80
C ARG A 430 23.76 11.76 -17.85
N ALA A 431 22.44 11.90 -17.73
CA ALA A 431 21.42 11.40 -18.63
C ALA A 431 20.89 12.53 -19.53
N ILE A 432 20.78 12.27 -20.83
CA ILE A 432 20.15 13.22 -21.78
C ILE A 432 18.64 13.30 -21.54
N ASN A 433 18.03 14.42 -21.93
CA ASN A 433 16.58 14.64 -21.84
C ASN A 433 16.01 14.49 -20.41
N THR A 434 16.81 14.83 -19.40
CA THR A 434 16.36 14.80 -18.00
C THR A 434 15.59 16.07 -17.66
N THR A 435 14.39 15.92 -17.11
CA THR A 435 13.57 17.01 -16.60
C THR A 435 13.41 16.89 -15.08
N ILE A 436 13.70 17.98 -14.38
CA ILE A 436 13.47 18.11 -12.95
C ILE A 436 12.47 19.23 -12.71
N ASN A 437 11.36 18.91 -12.04
CA ASN A 437 10.34 19.87 -11.63
C ASN A 437 10.33 19.98 -10.11
N ALA A 438 10.55 21.17 -9.56
CA ALA A 438 10.46 21.44 -8.13
C ALA A 438 9.43 22.55 -7.89
N GLU A 439 8.36 22.22 -7.16
CA GLU A 439 7.29 23.13 -6.79
C GLU A 439 7.26 23.28 -5.27
N ASN A 440 7.37 24.52 -4.77
CA ASN A 440 7.36 24.82 -3.33
C ASN A 440 8.39 23.99 -2.51
N CYS A 441 9.57 23.75 -3.08
CA CYS A 441 10.60 22.94 -2.43
C CYS A 441 11.65 23.79 -1.70
N THR A 442 12.20 23.26 -0.61
CA THR A 442 13.30 23.86 0.15
C THR A 442 14.61 23.14 -0.17
N PHE A 443 15.59 23.86 -0.72
CA PHE A 443 16.93 23.35 -0.98
C PHE A 443 17.89 23.71 0.15
N VAL A 444 18.63 22.73 0.65
CA VAL A 444 19.50 22.88 1.82
C VAL A 444 20.88 22.34 1.53
N LYS A 445 21.88 23.18 1.71
CA LYS A 445 23.28 22.84 1.49
C LYS A 445 24.03 22.96 2.80
N ASN A 446 24.54 21.83 3.32
CA ASN A 446 25.30 21.80 4.58
C ASN A 446 24.56 22.49 5.76
N GLY A 447 23.24 22.27 5.86
CA GLY A 447 22.38 22.90 6.87
C GLY A 447 21.92 24.35 6.56
N GLU A 448 22.42 24.98 5.50
CA GLU A 448 22.00 26.32 5.07
C GLU A 448 20.89 26.23 4.01
N VAL A 449 19.79 26.97 4.20
CA VAL A 449 18.71 27.06 3.20
C VAL A 449 19.13 28.00 2.08
N LEU A 450 19.14 27.51 0.84
CA LEU A 450 19.42 28.32 -0.34
C LEU A 450 18.13 29.01 -0.80
N THR A 451 18.21 30.32 -1.04
CA THR A 451 17.03 31.13 -1.36
C THR A 451 17.03 31.69 -2.79
N SER A 452 18.13 31.55 -3.53
CA SER A 452 18.24 32.02 -4.91
C SER A 452 18.41 30.87 -5.89
N LEU A 453 17.90 31.05 -7.12
CA LEU A 453 18.05 30.05 -8.18
C LEU A 453 19.52 29.86 -8.56
N ASP A 454 20.34 30.92 -8.53
CA ASP A 454 21.77 30.84 -8.83
C ASP A 454 22.51 29.98 -7.79
N ASP A 455 22.20 30.15 -6.50
CA ASP A 455 22.80 29.33 -5.44
C ASP A 455 22.40 27.85 -5.60
N ILE A 456 21.12 27.58 -5.91
CA ILE A 456 20.64 26.21 -6.14
C ILE A 456 21.33 25.58 -7.35
N THR A 457 21.32 26.27 -8.50
CA THR A 457 21.87 25.75 -9.76
C THR A 457 23.39 25.62 -9.74
N SER A 458 24.11 26.44 -8.97
CA SER A 458 25.55 26.26 -8.73
C SER A 458 25.89 24.95 -7.99
N ASN A 459 24.88 24.31 -7.38
CA ASN A 459 24.97 23.02 -6.71
C ASN A 459 24.35 21.88 -7.53
N ILE A 460 24.25 22.05 -8.86
CA ILE A 460 23.85 21.03 -9.82
C ILE A 460 25.04 20.72 -10.73
N SER A 461 25.43 19.45 -10.81
CA SER A 461 26.46 18.98 -11.74
C SER A 461 25.80 18.44 -12.99
N VAL A 462 26.07 19.04 -14.15
CA VAL A 462 25.56 18.58 -15.45
C VAL A 462 26.73 18.25 -16.36
N ARG A 463 26.70 17.10 -17.04
CA ARG A 463 27.70 16.75 -18.05
C ARG A 463 27.45 17.52 -19.34
N ASP A 464 28.53 17.92 -20.03
CA ASP A 464 28.47 18.75 -21.25
C ASP A 464 27.47 18.22 -22.30
N TYR A 465 27.43 16.92 -22.52
CA TYR A 465 26.56 16.29 -23.52
C TYR A 465 25.07 16.25 -23.10
N ALA A 466 24.76 16.39 -21.81
CA ALA A 466 23.39 16.45 -21.29
C ALA A 466 22.92 17.90 -21.10
N LEU A 467 23.80 18.88 -21.20
CA LEU A 467 23.53 20.27 -20.86
C LEU A 467 22.43 20.89 -21.73
N GLU A 468 22.42 20.62 -23.02
CA GLU A 468 21.46 21.23 -23.95
C GLU A 468 20.03 20.68 -23.80
N SER A 469 19.88 19.46 -23.26
CA SER A 469 18.60 18.78 -23.10
C SER A 469 18.11 18.69 -21.65
N PHE A 470 18.92 19.16 -20.69
CA PHE A 470 18.53 19.23 -19.29
C PHE A 470 17.56 20.38 -19.03
N VAL A 471 16.45 20.07 -18.36
CA VAL A 471 15.44 21.05 -17.97
C VAL A 471 15.29 21.06 -16.46
N PHE A 472 15.46 22.23 -15.84
CA PHE A 472 15.20 22.43 -14.41
C PHE A 472 14.14 23.52 -14.22
N ASN A 473 12.95 23.10 -13.79
CA ASN A 473 11.84 23.99 -13.49
C ASN A 473 11.72 24.15 -11.98
N VAL A 474 11.82 25.38 -11.49
CA VAL A 474 11.58 25.72 -10.08
C VAL A 474 10.43 26.72 -10.03
N LYS A 475 9.39 26.41 -9.24
CA LYS A 475 8.18 27.21 -9.08
C LYS A 475 7.88 27.55 -7.63
#